data_AF-A0A8T4ZSZ3-F1
#
_entry.id   AF-A0A8T4ZSZ3-F1
#
_cell.length_a   1.000
_cell.length_b   1.000
_cell.length_c   1.000
_cell.angle_alpha   90.00
_cell.angle_beta   90.00
_cell.angle_gamma   90.00
#
_symmetry.space_group_name_H-M   'P 1'
#
loop_
_entity.id
_entity.type
_entity.pdbx_description
1 polymer ?
#
loop_
_entity_poly.entity_id
_entity_poly.type
_entity_poly.pdbx_seq_one_letter_code
_entity_poly.pdbx_strand_id
1 'polypeptide(L)'
;MSEQKSTVEQILKMMADNLGEEPRPMVLISKILPEWIPKQAQERRFVFDLPHIPAKYKHLIMIGVTAAVSSHLCTETFIKIAKRAGVTNEEIGEAIIVARFALSSTVFASATEGLEYLVKEGKKEDEE
;
A
#
# COMPACT_ATOMS: atom_id res chain seq x y z
N MET A 1 -20.29 -13.43 22.35
CA MET A 1 -20.54 -14.19 21.12
C MET A 1 -19.24 -14.89 20.78
N SER A 2 -19.20 -16.23 20.79
CA SER A 2 -17.99 -16.98 20.49
C SER A 2 -17.69 -16.87 19.00
N GLU A 3 -16.70 -16.06 18.61
CA GLU A 3 -16.15 -16.11 17.25
C GLU A 3 -15.62 -17.53 17.02
N GLN A 4 -16.30 -18.27 16.14
CA GLN A 4 -15.84 -19.57 15.68
C GLN A 4 -14.53 -19.34 14.93
N LYS A 5 -13.39 -19.64 15.56
CA LYS A 5 -12.07 -19.52 14.93
C LYS A 5 -12.05 -20.37 13.66
N SER A 6 -12.04 -19.74 12.49
CA SER A 6 -11.81 -20.42 11.21
C SER A 6 -10.45 -21.12 11.25
N THR A 7 -10.35 -22.29 10.62
CA THR A 7 -9.06 -23.01 10.54
C THR A 7 -8.10 -22.27 9.62
N VAL A 8 -6.80 -22.55 9.76
CA VAL A 8 -5.75 -21.96 8.92
C VAL A 8 -6.03 -22.21 7.43
N GLU A 9 -6.49 -23.42 7.07
CA GLU A 9 -6.83 -23.80 5.70
C GLU A 9 -8.01 -22.99 5.15
N GLN A 10 -9.04 -22.76 5.98
CA GLN A 10 -10.19 -21.94 5.59
C GLN A 10 -9.79 -20.49 5.34
N ILE A 11 -8.91 -19.94 6.18
CA ILE A 11 -8.40 -18.58 6.02
C ILE A 11 -7.54 -18.46 4.76
N LEU A 12 -6.65 -19.43 4.51
CA LEU A 12 -5.82 -19.46 3.30
C LEU A 12 -6.67 -19.56 2.03
N LYS A 13 -7.74 -20.34 2.04
CA LYS A 13 -8.69 -20.41 0.92
C LYS A 13 -9.38 -19.07 0.68
N MET A 14 -9.87 -18.41 1.74
CA MET A 14 -10.46 -17.08 1.64
C MET A 14 -9.45 -16.05 1.11
N MET A 15 -8.19 -16.12 1.52
CA MET A 15 -7.13 -15.25 1.00
C MET A 15 -6.89 -15.50 -0.50
N ALA A 16 -6.87 -16.77 -0.93
CA ALA A 16 -6.71 -17.14 -2.33
C ALA A 16 -7.87 -16.63 -3.20
N ASP A 17 -9.11 -16.74 -2.74
CA ASP A 17 -10.29 -16.27 -3.48
C ASP A 17 -10.25 -14.73 -3.67
N ASN A 18 -9.87 -14.01 -2.61
CA ASN A 18 -9.72 -12.55 -2.62
C ASN A 18 -8.58 -12.07 -3.51
N LEU A 19 -7.48 -12.82 -3.56
CA LEU A 19 -6.30 -12.47 -4.37
C LEU A 19 -6.46 -12.91 -5.83
N GLY A 20 -7.07 -14.08 -6.06
CA GLY A 20 -7.19 -14.72 -7.35
C GLY A 20 -6.13 -15.76 -7.70
N GLU A 21 -5.19 -15.97 -6.79
CA GLU A 21 -4.10 -16.92 -6.93
C GLU A 21 -3.70 -17.41 -5.54
N GLU A 22 -2.89 -18.46 -5.48
CA GLU A 22 -2.41 -18.97 -4.19
C GLU A 22 -1.59 -17.87 -3.47
N PRO A 23 -1.93 -17.54 -2.20
CA PRO A 23 -1.20 -16.55 -1.42
C PRO A 23 0.10 -17.19 -0.90
N ARG A 24 1.06 -17.45 -1.79
CA ARG A 24 2.30 -18.20 -1.50
C ARG A 24 3.01 -17.76 -0.22
N PRO A 25 3.19 -16.45 0.07
CA PRO A 25 3.82 -16.02 1.32
C PRO A 25 3.04 -16.49 2.57
N MET A 26 1.70 -16.47 2.51
CA MET A 26 0.85 -16.92 3.61
C MET A 26 0.88 -18.44 3.77
N VAL A 27 0.94 -19.19 2.67
CA VAL A 27 1.12 -20.65 2.69
C VAL A 27 2.47 -21.06 3.28
N LEU A 28 3.52 -20.30 3.02
CA LEU A 28 4.85 -20.58 3.58
C LEU A 28 4.91 -20.26 5.07
N ILE A 29 4.44 -19.07 5.48
CA ILE A 29 4.46 -18.70 6.89
C ILE A 29 3.51 -19.56 7.73
N SER A 30 2.42 -20.10 7.17
CA SER A 30 1.53 -21.01 7.90
C SER A 30 2.21 -22.32 8.31
N LYS A 31 3.27 -22.74 7.60
CA LYS A 31 4.06 -23.94 7.94
C LYS A 31 5.08 -23.67 9.05
N ILE A 32 5.42 -22.40 9.27
CA ILE A 32 6.44 -21.96 10.24
C ILE A 32 5.78 -21.42 11.51
N LEU A 33 4.73 -20.62 11.36
CA LEU A 33 4.02 -19.88 12.41
C LEU A 33 2.50 -19.84 12.09
N PRO A 34 1.79 -20.97 12.20
CA PRO A 34 0.36 -21.08 11.82
C PRO A 34 -0.57 -20.12 12.58
N GLU A 35 -0.26 -19.79 13.83
CA GLU A 35 -1.02 -18.84 14.65
C GLU A 35 -1.01 -17.41 14.11
N TRP A 36 -0.07 -17.08 13.22
CA TRP A 36 -0.03 -15.80 12.53
C TRP A 36 -1.18 -15.64 11.53
N ILE A 37 -1.66 -16.72 10.92
CA ILE A 37 -2.65 -16.65 9.83
C ILE A 37 -4.00 -16.08 10.30
N PRO A 38 -4.59 -16.53 11.42
CA PRO A 38 -5.78 -15.90 11.99
C PRO A 38 -5.55 -14.43 12.36
N LYS A 39 -4.35 -14.10 12.88
CA LYS A 39 -4.02 -12.73 13.26
C LYS A 39 -3.92 -11.80 12.05
N GLN A 40 -3.27 -12.22 10.97
CA GLN A 40 -3.21 -11.50 9.70
C GLN A 40 -4.63 -11.23 9.15
N ALA A 41 -5.51 -12.22 9.19
CA ALA A 41 -6.90 -12.07 8.75
C ALA A 41 -7.67 -11.06 9.63
N GLN A 42 -7.47 -11.13 10.95
CA GLN A 42 -8.05 -10.20 11.91
C GLN A 42 -7.54 -8.77 11.70
N GLU A 43 -6.25 -8.56 11.48
CA GLU A 43 -5.66 -7.25 11.21
C GLU A 43 -6.23 -6.64 9.93
N ARG A 44 -6.33 -7.43 8.86
CA ARG A 44 -7.00 -6.98 7.63
C ARG A 44 -8.46 -6.58 7.92
N ARG A 45 -9.21 -7.42 8.64
CA ARG A 45 -10.61 -7.13 8.98
C ARG A 45 -10.72 -5.84 9.79
N PHE A 46 -9.90 -5.67 10.82
CA PHE A 46 -9.85 -4.45 11.63
C PHE A 46 -9.67 -3.21 10.76
N VAL A 47 -8.68 -3.22 9.86
CA VAL A 47 -8.44 -2.09 8.95
C VAL A 47 -9.66 -1.80 8.08
N PHE A 48 -10.31 -2.84 7.54
CA PHE A 48 -11.49 -2.67 6.67
C PHE A 48 -12.78 -2.30 7.41
N ASP A 49 -12.93 -2.69 8.68
CA ASP A 49 -14.09 -2.38 9.53
C ASP A 49 -14.05 -0.95 10.10
N LEU A 50 -12.91 -0.25 10.04
CA LEU A 50 -12.83 1.16 10.45
C LEU A 50 -13.82 2.03 9.66
N PRO A 51 -14.66 2.86 10.31
CA PRO A 51 -15.85 3.43 9.66
C PRO A 51 -15.58 4.66 8.80
N HIS A 52 -14.50 5.40 9.07
CA HIS A 52 -14.33 6.75 8.52
C HIS A 52 -13.79 6.79 7.09
N ILE A 53 -13.07 5.75 6.68
CA ILE A 53 -12.52 5.65 5.32
C ILE A 53 -13.25 4.51 4.59
N PRO A 54 -14.01 4.80 3.53
CA PRO A 54 -14.62 3.75 2.72
C PRO A 54 -13.60 2.75 2.17
N ALA A 55 -14.00 1.48 2.03
CA ALA A 55 -13.12 0.38 1.59
C ALA A 55 -12.36 0.69 0.29
N LYS A 56 -13.03 1.36 -0.66
CA LYS A 56 -12.44 1.82 -1.92
C LYS A 56 -11.17 2.67 -1.69
N TYR A 57 -11.25 3.67 -0.81
CA TYR A 57 -10.10 4.53 -0.53
C TYR A 57 -8.99 3.80 0.23
N LYS A 58 -9.32 2.81 1.07
CA LYS A 58 -8.31 1.94 1.70
C LYS A 58 -7.50 1.17 0.64
N HIS A 59 -8.15 0.67 -0.40
CA HIS A 59 -7.46 0.06 -1.55
C HIS A 59 -6.53 1.02 -2.26
N LEU A 60 -7.01 2.24 -2.58
CA LEU A 60 -6.21 3.26 -3.26
C LEU A 60 -5.02 3.72 -2.41
N ILE A 61 -5.18 3.86 -1.09
CA ILE A 61 -4.10 4.19 -0.16
C ILE A 61 -3.05 3.08 -0.15
N MET A 62 -3.45 1.80 -0.04
CA MET A 62 -2.51 0.68 -0.07
C MET A 62 -1.70 0.65 -1.38
N ILE A 63 -2.35 0.85 -2.53
CA ILE A 63 -1.68 0.95 -3.83
C ILE A 63 -0.68 2.10 -3.84
N GLY A 64 -1.10 3.29 -3.40
CA GLY A 64 -0.23 4.48 -3.35
C GLY A 64 1.00 4.27 -2.48
N VAL A 65 0.84 3.67 -1.28
CA VAL A 65 1.95 3.34 -0.38
C VAL A 65 2.90 2.32 -1.04
N THR A 66 2.37 1.24 -1.61
CA THR A 66 3.22 0.21 -2.22
C THR A 66 3.95 0.67 -3.47
N ALA A 67 3.32 1.53 -4.27
CA ALA A 67 3.93 2.17 -5.41
C ALA A 67 5.05 3.13 -4.97
N ALA A 68 4.82 3.90 -3.89
CA ALA A 68 5.80 4.86 -3.39
C ALA A 68 7.07 4.20 -2.81
N VAL A 69 6.94 3.02 -2.20
CA VAL A 69 8.10 2.25 -1.68
C VAL A 69 8.73 1.32 -2.73
N SER A 70 8.31 1.40 -4.00
CA SER A 70 8.84 0.61 -5.12
C SER A 70 8.81 -0.91 -4.90
N SER A 71 7.82 -1.42 -4.15
CA SER A 71 7.67 -2.86 -3.96
C SER A 71 6.82 -3.44 -5.09
N HIS A 72 7.48 -4.04 -6.10
CA HIS A 72 6.81 -4.60 -7.28
C HIS A 72 5.74 -5.63 -6.89
N LEU A 73 6.10 -6.63 -6.08
CA LEU A 73 5.19 -7.71 -5.69
C LEU A 73 3.99 -7.18 -4.88
N CYS A 74 4.23 -6.28 -3.93
CA CYS A 74 3.14 -5.73 -3.12
C CYS A 74 2.21 -4.87 -3.96
N THR A 75 2.76 -4.05 -4.86
CA THR A 75 1.97 -3.18 -5.75
C THR A 75 1.05 -4.01 -6.64
N GLU A 76 1.58 -5.05 -7.28
CA GLU A 76 0.77 -5.96 -8.10
C GLU A 76 -0.33 -6.63 -7.27
N THR A 77 0.02 -7.14 -6.09
CA THR A 77 -0.92 -7.80 -5.16
C THR A 77 -2.09 -6.88 -4.78
N PHE A 78 -1.80 -5.63 -4.38
CA PHE A 78 -2.86 -4.70 -3.98
C PHE A 78 -3.70 -4.21 -5.17
N ILE A 79 -3.13 -4.08 -6.37
CA ILE A 79 -3.89 -3.81 -7.59
C ILE A 79 -4.88 -4.96 -7.88
N LYS A 80 -4.43 -6.22 -7.85
CA LYS A 80 -5.30 -7.39 -8.06
C LYS A 80 -6.46 -7.43 -7.05
N ILE A 81 -6.16 -7.23 -5.77
CA ILE A 81 -7.16 -7.18 -4.70
C ILE A 81 -8.16 -6.03 -4.92
N ALA A 82 -7.68 -4.83 -5.26
CA ALA A 82 -8.53 -3.67 -5.51
C ALA A 82 -9.46 -3.89 -6.72
N LYS A 83 -8.94 -4.44 -7.82
CA LYS A 83 -9.74 -4.81 -9.00
C LYS A 83 -10.86 -5.78 -8.65
N ARG A 84 -10.57 -6.80 -7.85
CA ARG A 84 -11.57 -7.77 -7.38
C ARG A 84 -12.62 -7.15 -6.44
N ALA A 85 -12.23 -6.10 -5.71
CA ALA A 85 -13.14 -5.31 -4.88
C ALA A 85 -13.96 -4.26 -5.67
N GLY A 86 -13.85 -4.23 -6.99
CA GLY A 86 -14.64 -3.34 -7.86
C GLY A 86 -14.03 -1.95 -8.08
N VAL A 87 -12.77 -1.72 -7.69
CA VAL A 87 -12.07 -0.48 -8.00
C VAL A 87 -11.78 -0.39 -9.51
N THR A 88 -12.05 0.76 -10.11
CA THR A 88 -11.91 0.99 -11.55
C THR A 88 -10.44 1.09 -11.97
N ASN A 89 -10.16 0.95 -13.27
CA ASN A 89 -8.78 1.11 -13.76
C ASN A 89 -8.32 2.55 -13.62
N GLU A 90 -9.24 3.49 -13.83
CA GLU A 90 -9.07 4.93 -13.77
C GLU A 90 -8.69 5.35 -12.35
N GLU A 91 -9.45 4.90 -11.33
CA GLU A 91 -9.13 5.20 -9.92
C GLU A 91 -7.76 4.65 -9.50
N ILE A 92 -7.39 3.45 -9.97
CA ILE A 92 -6.06 2.87 -9.69
C ILE A 92 -4.97 3.70 -10.37
N GLY A 93 -5.17 4.10 -11.63
CA GLY A 93 -4.25 4.96 -12.36
C GLY A 93 -4.06 6.31 -11.67
N GLU A 94 -5.14 6.93 -11.21
CA GLU A 94 -5.10 8.17 -10.43
C GLU A 94 -4.33 8.01 -9.13
N ALA A 95 -4.54 6.92 -8.38
CA ALA A 95 -3.78 6.66 -7.15
C ALA A 95 -2.26 6.55 -7.38
N ILE A 96 -1.85 5.94 -8.50
CA ILE A 96 -0.43 5.85 -8.89
C ILE A 96 0.12 7.25 -9.22
N ILE A 97 -0.63 8.06 -9.97
CA ILE A 97 -0.22 9.44 -10.32
C ILE A 97 -0.12 10.30 -9.06
N VAL A 98 -1.07 10.18 -8.14
CA VAL A 98 -1.05 10.88 -6.84
C VAL A 98 0.19 10.48 -6.03
N ALA A 99 0.51 9.19 -5.97
CA ALA A 99 1.72 8.71 -5.29
C ALA A 99 3.00 9.27 -5.93
N ARG A 100 3.08 9.28 -7.28
CA ARG A 100 4.20 9.89 -8.02
C ARG A 100 4.33 11.38 -7.72
N PHE A 101 3.22 12.12 -7.70
CA PHE A 101 3.25 13.55 -7.40
C PHE A 101 3.78 13.80 -5.99
N ALA A 102 3.25 13.09 -4.99
CA ALA A 102 3.70 13.19 -3.60
C ALA A 102 5.22 12.93 -3.46
N LEU A 103 5.74 11.88 -4.10
CA LEU A 103 7.18 11.61 -4.15
C LEU A 103 7.97 12.70 -4.86
N SER A 104 7.46 13.27 -5.97
CA SER A 104 8.19 14.33 -6.66
C SER A 104 8.32 15.61 -5.83
N SER A 105 7.33 15.91 -4.99
CA SER A 105 7.41 17.04 -4.06
C SER A 105 8.52 16.87 -3.02
N THR A 106 8.85 15.63 -2.63
CA THR A 106 9.94 15.40 -1.67
C THR A 106 11.30 15.75 -2.25
N VAL A 107 11.48 15.69 -3.58
CA VAL A 107 12.73 16.08 -4.24
C VAL A 107 13.06 17.54 -3.97
N PHE A 108 12.08 18.44 -4.20
CA PHE A 108 12.25 19.87 -3.88
C PHE A 108 12.49 20.11 -2.40
N ALA A 109 11.70 19.48 -1.53
CA ALA A 109 11.85 19.63 -0.09
C ALA A 109 13.24 19.17 0.39
N SER A 110 13.76 18.07 -0.15
CA SER A 110 15.10 17.56 0.20
C SER A 110 16.25 18.38 -0.37
N ALA A 111 15.98 19.26 -1.33
CA ALA A 111 16.98 20.11 -1.96
C ALA A 111 17.03 21.51 -1.34
N THR A 112 16.26 21.78 -0.27
CA THR A 112 16.10 23.12 0.32
C THR A 112 17.44 23.80 0.58
N GLU A 113 18.37 23.15 1.27
CA GLU A 113 19.68 23.71 1.62
C GLU A 113 20.53 23.99 0.37
N GLY A 114 20.44 23.11 -0.64
CA GLY A 114 21.11 23.31 -1.92
C GLY A 114 20.54 24.51 -2.69
N LEU A 115 19.22 24.68 -2.67
CA LEU A 115 18.56 25.84 -3.27
C LEU A 115 18.91 27.14 -2.53
N GLU A 116 18.96 27.12 -1.20
CA GLU A 116 19.40 28.27 -0.39
C GLU A 116 20.85 28.67 -0.71
N TYR A 117 21.74 27.69 -0.91
CA TYR A 117 23.11 27.94 -1.35
C TYR A 117 23.14 28.65 -2.71
N LEU A 118 22.40 28.15 -3.70
CA LEU A 118 22.35 28.74 -5.05
C LEU A 118 21.80 30.17 -5.04
N VAL A 119 20.78 30.44 -4.22
CA VAL A 119 20.22 31.80 -4.07
C VAL A 119 21.24 32.76 -3.44
N LYS A 120 22.09 32.29 -2.52
CA LYS A 120 23.13 33.13 -1.91
C LYS A 120 24.30 33.39 -2.87
N GLU A 121 24.70 32.41 -3.66
CA GLU A 121 25.79 32.57 -4.65
C GLU A 121 25.38 33.51 -5.79
N GLY A 122 24.16 33.38 -6.34
CA GLY A 122 23.69 34.27 -7.41
C GLY A 122 23.61 35.75 -6.98
N LYS A 123 23.36 36.02 -5.69
CA LYS A 123 23.39 37.40 -5.17
C LYS A 123 24.79 38.01 -5.10
N LYS A 124 25.85 37.20 -4.97
CA LYS A 124 27.22 37.72 -4.98
C LYS A 124 27.67 38.09 -6.39
N GLU A 125 27.23 37.34 -7.40
CA GLU A 125 27.53 37.62 -8.81
C GLU A 125 26.85 38.90 -9.32
N ASP A 126 25.69 39.26 -8.77
CA ASP A 126 24.97 40.49 -9.11
C ASP A 126 25.53 41.76 -8.41
N GLU A 127 26.41 41.60 -7.41
CA GLU A 127 27.01 42.70 -6.61
C GLU A 127 28.46 43.05 -7.01
N GLU A 128 29.09 42.33 -7.94
CA GLU A 128 30.41 42.63 -8.55
C GLU A 128 30.30 43.24 -9.97
#